data_AF-A0AA39C7T5-F1
#
_entry.id   AF-A0AA39C7T5-F1
#
_cell.length_a   1.000
_cell.length_b   1.000
_cell.length_c   1.000
_cell.angle_alpha   90.00
_cell.angle_beta   90.00
_cell.angle_gamma   90.00
#
_symmetry.space_group_name_H-M   'P 1'
#
loop_
_entity.id
_entity.type
_entity.pdbx_description
1 polymer ?
#
loop_
_entity_poly.entity_id
_entity_poly.type
_entity_poly.pdbx_seq_one_letter_code
_entity_poly.pdbx_strand_id
1 'polypeptide(L)'
;MDFSLVLNELEGLTRGADARDYPPASRATLNPEHIARVAASAKVALTFARSRNPAIRCLTTRGTVLSSSTFTVEEDATMDGLVSNDDKILATCLSLFKTTNKEQAIVEEGRPRRLRRDVVLLTEDRNLRVKALARDVPVREVPDFMQWAGLG
;
A
#
# COMPACT_ATOMS: atom_id res chain seq x y z
N MET A 1 -4.16 9.17 15.80
CA MET A 1 -2.78 8.63 15.75
C MET A 1 -2.44 8.18 14.33
N ASP A 2 -1.16 8.06 13.94
CA ASP A 2 -0.82 7.64 12.57
C ASP A 2 -0.91 6.11 12.37
N PHE A 3 -1.56 5.65 11.29
CA PHE A 3 -1.73 4.23 10.97
C PHE A 3 -1.25 3.87 9.56
N SER A 4 -0.97 2.58 9.34
CA SER A 4 -0.71 2.03 8.01
C SER A 4 -1.99 1.46 7.41
N LEU A 5 -2.47 2.06 6.33
CA LEU A 5 -3.74 1.69 5.69
C LEU A 5 -3.80 0.20 5.29
N VAL A 6 -2.76 -0.30 4.62
CA VAL A 6 -2.75 -1.68 4.12
C VAL A 6 -2.82 -2.70 5.26
N LEU A 7 -2.20 -2.40 6.40
CA LEU A 7 -2.28 -3.27 7.57
C LEU A 7 -3.67 -3.27 8.20
N ASN A 8 -4.35 -2.12 8.19
CA ASN A 8 -5.74 -2.02 8.65
C ASN A 8 -6.68 -2.87 7.78
N GLU A 9 -6.53 -2.79 6.45
CA GLU A 9 -7.29 -3.63 5.51
C GLU A 9 -7.03 -5.12 5.74
N LEU A 10 -5.75 -5.52 5.90
CA LEU A 10 -5.40 -6.90 6.21
C LEU A 10 -6.01 -7.37 7.54
N GLU A 11 -6.02 -6.51 8.57
CA GLU A 11 -6.62 -6.81 9.87
C GLU A 11 -8.13 -7.00 9.77
N GLY A 12 -8.83 -6.16 8.99
CA GLY A 12 -10.23 -6.36 8.64
C GLY A 12 -10.46 -7.71 7.94
N LEU A 13 -9.65 -8.05 6.94
CA LEU A 13 -9.76 -9.31 6.20
C LEU A 13 -9.54 -10.55 7.08
N THR A 14 -8.74 -10.46 8.16
CA THR A 14 -8.54 -11.62 9.06
C THR A 14 -9.79 -12.07 9.80
N ARG A 15 -10.77 -11.17 9.96
CA ARG A 15 -12.06 -11.45 10.61
C ARG A 15 -13.01 -12.24 9.70
N GLY A 16 -12.71 -12.30 8.40
CA GLY A 16 -13.62 -12.81 7.38
C GLY A 16 -14.77 -11.85 7.11
N ALA A 17 -15.69 -12.22 6.21
CA ALA A 17 -16.91 -11.45 6.01
C ALA A 17 -17.79 -11.58 7.26
N ASP A 18 -17.69 -10.62 8.19
CA ASP A 18 -18.56 -10.58 9.36
C ASP A 18 -20.00 -10.30 8.90
N ALA A 19 -20.98 -10.88 9.59
CA ALA A 19 -22.39 -10.83 9.17
C ALA A 19 -23.01 -9.42 9.17
N ARG A 20 -22.27 -8.44 9.72
CA ARG A 20 -22.69 -7.06 9.93
C ARG A 20 -22.22 -6.11 8.82
N ASP A 21 -21.28 -6.53 7.97
CA ASP A 21 -20.59 -5.63 7.04
C ASP A 21 -21.16 -5.68 5.61
N TYR A 22 -22.12 -6.58 5.33
CA TYR A 22 -22.71 -6.72 3.98
C TYR A 22 -24.24 -6.81 4.02
N PRO A 23 -24.93 -6.10 3.10
CA PRO A 23 -26.35 -6.31 2.86
C PRO A 23 -26.62 -7.79 2.49
N PRO A 24 -27.75 -8.38 2.91
CA PRO A 24 -28.05 -9.80 2.70
C PRO A 24 -27.95 -10.26 1.24
N ALA A 25 -28.21 -9.37 0.28
CA ALA A 25 -28.12 -9.64 -1.16
C ALA A 25 -26.67 -9.87 -1.66
N SER A 26 -25.68 -9.24 -1.03
CA SER A 26 -24.25 -9.37 -1.38
C SER A 26 -23.58 -10.56 -0.68
N ARG A 27 -24.20 -11.12 0.37
CA ARG A 27 -23.73 -12.33 1.06
C ARG A 27 -23.97 -13.60 0.26
N ALA A 28 -25.05 -13.66 -0.52
CA ALA A 28 -25.43 -14.86 -1.27
C ALA A 28 -24.47 -15.19 -2.44
N THR A 29 -23.61 -14.24 -2.83
CA THR A 29 -22.70 -14.36 -3.98
C THR A 29 -21.25 -14.64 -3.60
N LEU A 30 -20.88 -14.56 -2.32
CA LEU A 30 -19.50 -14.77 -1.88
C LEU A 30 -19.27 -16.23 -1.49
N ASN A 31 -18.33 -16.89 -2.18
CA ASN A 31 -17.93 -18.26 -1.87
C ASN A 31 -17.29 -18.33 -0.46
N PRO A 32 -17.83 -19.11 0.49
CA PRO A 32 -17.27 -19.26 1.83
C PRO A 32 -15.81 -19.75 1.84
N GLU A 33 -15.43 -20.64 0.91
CA GLU A 33 -14.05 -21.12 0.78
C GLU A 33 -13.10 -20.00 0.36
N HIS A 34 -13.56 -19.10 -0.51
CA HIS A 34 -12.78 -17.93 -0.92
C HIS A 34 -12.55 -16.99 0.27
N ILE A 35 -13.59 -16.70 1.05
CA ILE A 35 -13.49 -15.86 2.26
C ILE A 35 -12.49 -16.48 3.24
N ALA A 36 -12.61 -17.77 3.53
CA ALA A 36 -11.71 -18.46 4.44
C ALA A 36 -10.25 -18.42 3.95
N ARG A 37 -10.03 -18.62 2.64
CA ARG A 37 -8.70 -18.54 2.02
C ARG A 37 -8.10 -17.14 2.13
N VAL A 38 -8.86 -16.10 1.82
CA VAL A 38 -8.41 -14.70 1.94
C VAL A 38 -8.07 -14.35 3.39
N ALA A 39 -8.93 -14.73 4.35
CA ALA A 39 -8.68 -14.49 5.76
C ALA A 39 -7.41 -15.21 6.27
N ALA A 40 -7.18 -16.45 5.82
CA ALA A 40 -5.96 -17.20 6.13
C ALA A 40 -4.71 -16.51 5.55
N SER A 41 -4.74 -16.11 4.27
CA SER A 41 -3.65 -15.37 3.64
C SER A 41 -3.37 -14.04 4.33
N ALA A 42 -4.41 -13.30 4.74
CA ALA A 42 -4.26 -12.04 5.46
C ALA A 42 -3.57 -12.23 6.82
N LYS A 43 -3.88 -13.31 7.56
CA LYS A 43 -3.20 -13.65 8.82
C LYS A 43 -1.71 -13.92 8.61
N VAL A 44 -1.36 -14.65 7.56
CA VAL A 44 0.06 -14.90 7.20
C VAL A 44 0.76 -13.60 6.84
N ALA A 45 0.14 -12.76 6.01
CA ALA A 45 0.70 -11.47 5.61
C ALA A 45 0.93 -10.52 6.80
N LEU A 46 -0.03 -10.43 7.74
CA LEU A 46 0.13 -9.64 8.96
C LEU A 46 1.27 -10.15 9.85
N THR A 47 1.37 -11.47 9.99
CA THR A 47 2.45 -12.08 10.77
C THR A 47 3.82 -11.76 10.17
N PHE A 48 3.93 -11.84 8.84
CA PHE A 48 5.13 -11.45 8.11
C PHE A 48 5.45 -9.96 8.27
N ALA A 49 4.47 -9.08 8.07
CA ALA A 49 4.64 -7.63 8.17
C ALA A 49 5.03 -7.16 9.58
N ARG A 50 4.55 -7.88 10.62
CA ARG A 50 4.88 -7.60 12.03
C ARG A 50 6.15 -8.33 12.51
N SER A 51 6.81 -9.10 11.65
CA SER A 51 8.07 -9.75 12.00
C SER A 51 9.18 -8.71 12.27
N ARG A 52 10.14 -9.04 13.15
CA ARG A 52 11.28 -8.15 13.48
C ARG A 52 12.36 -8.14 12.39
N ASN A 53 11.95 -8.00 11.13
CA ASN A 53 12.86 -7.90 10.01
C ASN A 53 13.19 -6.42 9.73
N PRO A 54 14.46 -5.98 9.84
CA PRO A 54 14.83 -4.58 9.62
C PRO A 54 14.60 -4.09 8.18
N ALA A 55 14.45 -4.99 7.21
CA ALA A 55 14.10 -4.65 5.83
C ALA A 55 12.61 -4.32 5.66
N ILE A 56 11.76 -4.63 6.65
CA ILE A 56 10.32 -4.37 6.62
C ILE A 56 10.03 -3.15 7.49
N ARG A 57 9.37 -2.15 6.90
CA ARG A 57 8.95 -0.92 7.59
C ARG A 57 7.48 -0.65 7.28
N CYS A 58 6.74 -0.26 8.31
CA CYS A 58 5.36 0.18 8.18
C CYS A 58 5.33 1.70 8.14
N LEU A 59 4.63 2.25 7.15
CA LEU A 59 4.55 3.68 6.92
C LEU A 59 3.12 4.17 7.07
N THR A 60 3.03 5.41 7.52
CA THR A 60 1.79 6.20 7.54
C THR A 60 1.58 6.84 6.17
N THR A 61 0.37 7.31 5.88
CA THR A 61 0.08 8.06 4.63
C THR A 61 0.99 9.28 4.44
N ARG A 62 1.53 9.83 5.55
CA ARG A 62 2.45 10.97 5.55
C ARG A 62 3.93 10.57 5.45
N GLY A 63 4.25 9.28 5.32
CA GLY A 63 5.62 8.77 5.19
C GLY A 63 6.38 8.64 6.50
N THR A 64 5.70 8.74 7.64
CA THR A 64 6.34 8.51 8.95
C THR A 64 6.54 7.02 9.16
N VAL A 65 7.74 6.61 9.59
CA VAL A 65 8.03 5.21 9.94
C VAL A 65 7.43 4.90 11.30
N LEU A 66 6.62 3.86 11.37
CA LEU A 66 6.02 3.41 12.62
C LEU A 66 7.03 2.57 13.41
N SER A 67 7.28 2.97 14.66
CA SER A 67 8.27 2.33 15.56
C SER A 67 7.75 1.07 16.25
N SER A 68 6.42 0.86 16.26
CA SER A 68 5.76 -0.28 16.88
C SER A 68 4.82 -0.97 15.90
N SER A 69 4.72 -2.30 16.03
CA SER A 69 3.74 -3.15 15.33
C SER A 69 2.34 -3.14 15.96
N THR A 70 2.14 -2.35 17.04
CA THR A 70 0.85 -2.17 17.69
C THR A 70 0.15 -0.96 17.07
N PHE A 71 -0.89 -1.24 16.27
CA PHE A 71 -1.66 -0.23 15.57
C PHE A 71 -2.96 0.00 16.36
N THR A 72 -3.21 1.23 16.77
CA THR A 72 -4.53 1.62 17.30
C THR A 72 -5.37 2.12 16.14
N VAL A 73 -6.50 1.46 15.91
CA VAL A 73 -7.52 1.92 14.96
C VAL A 73 -8.06 3.25 15.48
N GLU A 74 -7.86 4.31 14.73
CA GLU A 74 -8.73 5.48 14.80
C GLU A 74 -9.23 5.75 13.38
N GLU A 75 -10.54 5.97 13.27
CA GLU A 75 -11.12 6.58 12.09
C GLU A 75 -10.37 7.89 11.82
N ASP A 76 -9.80 8.02 10.63
CA ASP A 76 -9.39 9.31 10.10
C ASP A 76 -10.67 10.10 9.80
N ALA A 77 -11.39 10.52 10.85
CA ALA A 77 -12.62 11.28 10.81
C ALA A 77 -12.41 12.69 10.23
N THR A 78 -11.19 13.00 9.80
CA THR A 78 -10.79 14.29 9.22
C THR A 78 -10.61 14.26 7.70
N MET A 79 -10.64 13.09 7.06
CA MET A 79 -10.59 12.96 5.60
C MET A 79 -11.74 12.06 5.16
N ASP A 80 -12.91 12.68 5.02
CA ASP A 80 -14.18 12.13 4.54
C ASP A 80 -13.98 11.09 3.43
N GLY A 81 -14.90 10.11 3.33
CA GLY A 81 -14.91 8.96 2.42
C GLY A 81 -14.80 9.22 0.90
N LEU A 82 -14.31 10.39 0.50
CA LEU A 82 -13.91 10.82 -0.83
C LEU A 82 -12.50 10.33 -1.23
N VAL A 83 -11.59 10.11 -0.27
CA VAL A 83 -10.21 9.70 -0.58
C VAL A 83 -10.09 8.18 -0.60
N SER A 84 -9.84 7.62 -1.78
CA SER A 84 -9.74 6.17 -1.96
C SER A 84 -8.46 5.59 -1.34
N ASN A 85 -8.46 4.28 -1.08
CA ASN A 85 -7.27 3.59 -0.59
C ASN A 85 -6.08 3.70 -1.56
N ASP A 86 -6.35 3.72 -2.87
CA ASP A 86 -5.34 4.00 -3.90
C ASP A 86 -4.67 5.36 -3.68
N ASP A 87 -5.46 6.41 -3.42
CA ASP A 87 -4.95 7.76 -3.25
C ASP A 87 -4.06 7.86 -2.00
N LYS A 88 -4.42 7.14 -0.94
CA LYS A 88 -3.61 7.06 0.29
C LYS A 88 -2.31 6.29 0.08
N ILE A 89 -2.33 5.18 -0.67
CA ILE A 89 -1.11 4.43 -1.04
C ILE A 89 -0.18 5.34 -1.87
N LEU A 90 -0.73 6.05 -2.86
CA LEU A 90 0.04 6.96 -3.70
C LEU A 90 0.61 8.15 -2.93
N ALA A 91 -0.16 8.73 -2.00
CA ALA A 91 0.31 9.78 -1.11
C ALA A 91 1.51 9.30 -0.28
N THR A 92 1.46 8.05 0.19
CA THR A 92 2.59 7.40 0.87
C THR A 92 3.83 7.35 -0.03
N CYS A 93 3.71 6.83 -1.26
CA CYS A 93 4.83 6.79 -2.22
C CYS A 93 5.44 8.18 -2.48
N LEU A 94 4.58 9.19 -2.66
CA LEU A 94 5.01 10.57 -2.93
C LEU A 94 5.71 11.22 -1.73
N SER A 95 5.28 10.91 -0.51
CA SER A 95 5.92 11.41 0.71
C SER A 95 7.38 10.95 0.83
N LEU A 96 7.66 9.71 0.43
CA LEU A 96 9.01 9.16 0.43
C LEU A 96 9.94 9.86 -0.57
N PHE A 97 9.42 10.35 -1.70
CA PHE A 97 10.22 11.08 -2.68
C PHE A 97 10.74 12.42 -2.16
N LYS A 98 9.98 13.11 -1.29
CA LYS A 98 10.36 14.43 -0.75
C LYS A 98 11.57 14.33 0.18
N THR A 99 11.73 13.20 0.88
CA THR A 99 12.89 12.94 1.73
C THR A 99 14.16 12.76 0.91
N THR A 100 14.04 12.23 -0.32
CA THR A 100 15.17 11.89 -1.19
C THR A 100 15.54 13.00 -2.20
N ASN A 101 14.59 13.85 -2.63
CA ASN A 101 14.77 14.79 -3.74
C ASN A 101 15.40 16.16 -3.39
N LYS A 102 16.13 16.30 -2.28
CA LYS A 102 16.82 17.58 -1.97
C LYS A 102 17.90 17.97 -3.01
N GLU A 103 18.23 17.11 -3.98
CA GLU A 103 19.47 17.22 -4.74
C GLU A 103 19.31 17.38 -6.28
N GLN A 104 18.11 17.36 -6.86
CA GLN A 104 17.99 17.31 -8.33
C GLN A 104 16.91 18.23 -8.90
N ALA A 105 17.25 19.51 -9.01
CA ALA A 105 16.56 20.47 -9.87
C ALA A 105 17.57 21.36 -10.60
N ILE A 106 18.46 20.76 -11.40
CA ILE A 106 19.13 21.48 -12.49
C ILE A 106 18.45 21.04 -13.77
N VAL A 107 17.49 21.83 -14.23
CA VAL A 107 16.89 21.66 -15.55
C VAL A 107 17.84 22.31 -16.54
N GLU A 108 18.68 21.50 -17.18
CA GLU A 108 19.45 21.98 -18.33
C GLU A 108 18.51 22.09 -19.53
N GLU A 109 18.46 23.28 -20.15
CA GLU A 109 17.66 23.52 -21.36
C GLU A 109 18.04 22.52 -22.47
N GLY A 110 17.02 21.96 -23.12
CA GLY A 110 17.19 21.01 -24.24
C GLY A 110 17.38 19.54 -23.84
N ARG A 111 17.45 19.20 -22.56
CA ARG A 111 17.53 17.79 -22.10
C ARG A 111 16.20 17.29 -21.52
N PRO A 112 15.83 16.02 -21.73
CA PRO A 112 14.68 15.42 -21.07
C PRO A 112 14.81 15.53 -19.55
N ARG A 113 13.72 15.95 -18.88
CA ARG A 113 13.64 16.02 -17.43
C ARG A 113 13.97 14.64 -16.84
N ARG A 114 15.03 14.56 -16.02
CA ARG A 114 15.39 13.35 -15.27
C ARG A 114 14.91 13.49 -13.84
N LEU A 115 14.31 12.41 -13.33
CA LEU A 115 13.71 12.39 -12.01
C LEU A 115 14.14 11.11 -11.30
N ARG A 116 14.93 11.26 -10.24
CA ARG A 116 15.34 10.13 -9.42
C ARG A 116 14.22 9.73 -8.47
N ARG A 117 13.91 8.44 -8.45
CA ARG A 117 12.87 7.82 -7.62
C ARG A 117 13.45 6.57 -6.98
N ASP A 118 13.60 6.60 -5.66
CA ASP A 118 14.13 5.49 -4.86
C ASP A 118 12.99 4.61 -4.29
N VAL A 119 11.79 4.68 -4.88
CA VAL A 119 10.61 3.86 -4.50
C VAL A 119 10.00 3.26 -5.75
N VAL A 120 9.58 2.01 -5.64
CA VAL A 120 8.79 1.30 -6.65
C VAL A 120 7.52 0.79 -5.98
N LEU A 121 6.35 1.06 -6.56
CA LEU A 121 5.08 0.50 -6.13
C LEU A 121 4.91 -0.90 -6.73
N LEU A 122 4.65 -1.89 -5.88
CA LEU A 122 4.38 -3.27 -6.31
C LEU A 122 2.89 -3.53 -6.33
N THR A 123 2.32 -3.77 -7.51
CA THR A 123 0.89 -4.06 -7.66
C THR A 123 0.57 -4.71 -9.01
N GLU A 124 -0.42 -5.59 -9.03
CA GLU A 124 -1.05 -6.14 -10.24
C GLU A 124 -2.33 -5.35 -10.61
N ASP A 125 -2.78 -4.41 -9.77
CA ASP A 125 -3.99 -3.63 -10.01
C ASP A 125 -3.78 -2.59 -11.13
N ARG A 126 -4.59 -2.70 -12.18
CA ARG A 126 -4.53 -1.83 -13.36
C ARG A 126 -4.85 -0.38 -13.05
N ASN A 127 -5.84 -0.11 -12.20
CA ASN A 127 -6.27 1.24 -11.88
C ASN A 127 -5.21 1.96 -11.03
N LEU A 128 -4.69 1.30 -10.01
CA LEU A 128 -3.62 1.82 -9.18
C LEU A 128 -2.34 2.03 -10.01
N ARG A 129 -2.01 1.11 -10.92
CA ARG A 129 -0.88 1.27 -11.86
C ARG A 129 -1.03 2.51 -12.75
N VAL A 130 -2.21 2.75 -13.32
CA VAL A 130 -2.47 3.96 -14.12
C VAL A 130 -2.33 5.22 -13.27
N LYS A 131 -2.92 5.23 -12.07
CA LYS A 131 -2.84 6.37 -11.14
C LYS A 131 -1.40 6.66 -10.67
N ALA A 132 -0.57 5.64 -10.53
CA ALA A 132 0.83 5.74 -10.16
C ALA A 132 1.70 6.31 -11.30
N LEU A 133 1.54 5.78 -12.52
CA LEU A 133 2.26 6.28 -13.70
C LEU A 133 1.94 7.74 -13.98
N ALA A 134 0.69 8.17 -13.79
CA ALA A 134 0.28 9.58 -13.91
C ALA A 134 0.96 10.53 -12.90
N ARG A 135 1.61 10.00 -11.86
CA ARG A 135 2.31 10.75 -10.80
C ARG A 135 3.83 10.47 -10.78
N ASP A 136 4.35 9.93 -11.89
CA ASP A 136 5.74 9.50 -12.06
C ASP A 136 6.20 8.46 -11.03
N VAL A 137 5.27 7.72 -10.39
CA VAL A 137 5.62 6.65 -9.44
C VAL A 137 5.99 5.40 -10.26
N PRO A 138 7.21 4.85 -10.13
CA PRO A 138 7.56 3.60 -10.78
C PRO A 138 6.68 2.45 -10.28
N VAL A 139 6.21 1.58 -11.17
CA VAL A 139 5.35 0.44 -10.84
C VAL A 139 5.88 -0.85 -11.48
N ARG A 140 5.82 -1.95 -10.73
CA ARG A 140 6.11 -3.30 -11.21
C ARG A 140 5.15 -4.30 -10.57
N GLU A 141 4.97 -5.44 -11.22
CA GLU A 141 4.38 -6.61 -10.58
C GLU A 141 5.45 -7.32 -9.75
N VAL A 142 5.03 -8.10 -8.75
CA VAL A 142 5.97 -8.78 -7.85
C VAL A 142 6.90 -9.75 -8.59
N PRO A 143 6.40 -10.64 -9.49
CA PRO A 143 7.27 -11.55 -10.25
C PRO A 143 8.31 -10.82 -11.10
N ASP A 144 7.89 -9.80 -11.85
CA ASP A 144 8.77 -8.98 -12.68
C ASP A 144 9.86 -8.28 -11.85
N PHE A 145 9.49 -7.78 -10.67
CA PHE A 145 10.45 -7.11 -9.78
C PHE A 145 11.47 -8.10 -9.21
N MET A 146 11.06 -9.32 -8.86
CA MET A 146 11.97 -10.37 -8.39
C MET A 146 12.97 -10.77 -9.47
N GLN A 147 12.52 -10.93 -10.72
CA GLN A 147 13.42 -11.23 -11.84
C GLN A 147 14.42 -10.09 -12.07
N TRP A 148 13.95 -8.83 -12.05
CA TRP A 148 14.82 -7.67 -12.15
C TRP A 148 15.86 -7.60 -11.01
N ALA A 149 15.48 -8.02 -9.80
CA ALA A 149 16.35 -8.08 -8.64
C ALA A 149 17.33 -9.28 -8.64
N GLY A 150 17.24 -10.19 -9.62
CA GLY A 150 18.07 -11.40 -9.68
C GLY A 150 17.69 -12.46 -8.65
N LEU A 151 16.43 -12.46 -8.20
CA LEU A 151 15.90 -13.39 -7.18
C LEU A 151 15.00 -14.49 -7.78
N GLY A 152 14.82 -14.50 -9.11
CA GLY A 152 13.91 -15.41 -9.84
C GLY A 152 14.56 -16.03 -11.05
#